data_AF-A0AAE2CSA3-F1
#
_entry.id   AF-A0AAE2CSA3-F1
#
_cell.length_a   1.000
_cell.length_b   1.000
_cell.length_c   1.000
_cell.angle_alpha   90.00
_cell.angle_beta   90.00
_cell.angle_gamma   90.00
#
_symmetry.space_group_name_H-M   'P 1'
#
loop_
_entity.id
_entity.type
_entity.pdbx_description
1 polymer ?
#
loop_
_entity_poly.entity_id
_entity_poly.type
_entity_poly.pdbx_seq_one_letter_code
_entity_poly.pdbx_strand_id
1 'polypeptide(L)'
;MSRRNVIFGRRANGLLKKANQLSILCGVDIAIVIHKQGRENNAILWPSLEIFAQRLHKFLDFSNLERAKKMVLHEKYLDQMISKDTDYFLKSTNRTEVKESQQLLSELQQGKHINQLDLYQLNCLHSTIVEMLKNLQTRDNQQQQAQLLPLPPPPLLVPSPGLATVMQQQIGGDDQFIGNMLEERDITRVPGVSKNVGDVAHSTGGENGRGSQMLPGGTSSRSNNDVAS
;
A
#
# COMPACT_ATOMS: atom_id res chain seq x y z
N MET A 1 15.11 33.27 -10.27
CA MET A 1 14.36 32.04 -10.63
C MET A 1 13.23 31.80 -9.63
N SER A 2 12.04 31.37 -10.07
CA SER A 2 10.94 31.04 -9.16
C SER A 2 11.26 29.83 -8.27
N ARG A 3 10.74 29.81 -7.02
CA ARG A 3 10.82 28.66 -6.08
C ARG A 3 10.39 27.35 -6.75
N ARG A 4 9.38 27.40 -7.62
CA ARG A 4 8.92 26.24 -8.40
C ARG A 4 10.01 25.65 -9.30
N ASN A 5 10.77 26.50 -10.01
CA ASN A 5 11.84 26.05 -10.91
C ASN A 5 13.02 25.43 -10.14
N VAL A 6 13.35 25.98 -8.97
CA VAL A 6 14.42 25.43 -8.11
C VAL A 6 14.05 24.05 -7.57
N ILE A 7 12.81 23.91 -7.06
CA ILE A 7 12.30 22.61 -6.57
C ILE A 7 12.21 21.60 -7.71
N PHE A 8 11.68 22.02 -8.87
CA PHE A 8 11.61 21.18 -10.06
C PHE A 8 12.98 20.62 -10.44
N GLY A 9 14.01 21.47 -10.57
CA GLY A 9 15.36 21.04 -10.90
C GLY A 9 15.91 20.02 -9.91
N ARG A 10 15.72 20.25 -8.60
CA ARG A 10 16.16 19.33 -7.54
C ARG A 10 15.43 17.98 -7.60
N ARG A 11 14.11 18.00 -7.75
CA ARG A 11 13.27 16.79 -7.78
C ARG A 11 13.47 15.98 -9.06
N ALA A 12 13.54 16.65 -10.22
CA ALA A 12 13.84 16.01 -11.50
C ALA A 12 15.21 15.32 -11.46
N ASN A 13 16.26 16.02 -11.01
CA ASN A 13 17.59 15.42 -10.91
C ASN A 13 17.61 14.22 -9.93
N GLY A 14 16.92 14.32 -8.80
CA GLY A 14 16.75 13.19 -7.87
C GLY A 14 16.05 11.98 -8.50
N LEU A 15 14.99 12.20 -9.30
CA LEU A 15 14.28 11.16 -10.02
C LEU A 15 15.18 10.46 -11.05
N LEU A 16 15.89 11.24 -11.87
CA LEU A 16 16.78 10.70 -12.91
C LEU A 16 17.93 9.87 -12.32
N LYS A 17 18.50 10.31 -11.18
CA LYS A 17 19.52 9.53 -10.47
C LYS A 17 18.99 8.18 -9.98
N LYS A 18 17.79 8.15 -9.40
CA LYS A 18 17.15 6.90 -8.96
C LYS A 18 16.82 5.99 -10.14
N ALA A 19 16.33 6.55 -11.25
CA ALA A 19 16.07 5.80 -12.48
C ALA A 19 17.36 5.17 -13.04
N ASN A 20 18.47 5.92 -13.04
CA ASN A 20 19.77 5.38 -13.46
C ASN A 20 20.23 4.22 -12.57
N GLN A 21 20.14 4.39 -11.24
CA GLN A 21 20.47 3.31 -10.30
C GLN A 21 19.60 2.08 -10.53
N LEU A 22 18.29 2.25 -10.70
CA LEU A 22 17.37 1.15 -10.95
C LEU A 22 17.67 0.43 -12.26
N SER A 23 17.97 1.18 -13.32
CA SER A 23 18.36 0.62 -14.62
C SER A 23 19.61 -0.24 -14.51
N ILE A 24 20.62 0.23 -13.76
CA ILE A 24 21.88 -0.52 -13.53
C ILE A 24 21.66 -1.75 -12.64
N LEU A 25 20.99 -1.59 -11.49
CA LEU A 25 20.84 -2.65 -10.49
C LEU A 25 19.94 -3.80 -10.97
N CYS A 26 18.90 -3.46 -11.74
CA CYS A 26 17.91 -4.45 -12.20
C CYS A 26 18.11 -4.85 -13.67
N GLY A 27 19.03 -4.22 -14.40
CA GLY A 27 19.25 -4.51 -15.83
C GLY A 27 18.05 -4.17 -16.70
N VAL A 28 17.28 -3.14 -16.34
CA VAL A 28 16.04 -2.75 -17.04
C VAL A 28 16.23 -1.48 -17.86
N ASP A 29 15.60 -1.45 -19.04
CA ASP A 29 15.51 -0.25 -19.87
C ASP A 29 14.48 0.74 -19.30
N ILE A 30 14.89 1.98 -19.02
CA ILE A 30 14.02 3.03 -18.47
C ILE A 30 14.11 4.28 -19.34
N ALA A 31 12.96 4.81 -19.77
CA ALA A 31 12.87 6.10 -20.44
C ALA A 31 11.93 7.02 -19.66
N ILE A 32 12.29 8.30 -19.52
CA ILE A 32 11.50 9.27 -18.75
C ILE A 32 11.29 10.53 -19.59
N VAL A 33 10.05 10.99 -19.64
CA VAL A 33 9.64 12.30 -20.15
C VAL A 33 9.06 13.14 -19.01
N ILE A 34 9.56 14.37 -18.85
CA ILE A 34 9.06 15.32 -17.84
C ILE A 34 8.71 16.63 -18.52
N HIS A 35 7.42 16.98 -18.55
CA HIS A 35 6.98 18.25 -19.11
C HIS A 35 7.15 19.39 -18.10
N LYS A 36 7.79 20.48 -18.52
CA LYS A 36 7.89 21.72 -17.75
C LYS A 36 6.81 22.70 -18.15
N GLN A 37 6.15 23.30 -17.16
CA GLN A 37 5.14 24.33 -17.40
C GLN A 37 5.77 25.70 -17.69
N GLY A 38 5.30 26.41 -18.72
CA GLY A 38 5.55 27.85 -18.89
C GLY A 38 6.50 28.29 -20.01
N ARG A 39 6.89 27.43 -20.95
CA ARG A 39 7.42 27.79 -22.29
C ARG A 39 7.21 26.63 -23.26
N GLU A 40 6.98 26.95 -24.52
CA GLU A 40 6.93 26.00 -25.62
C GLU A 40 8.25 25.19 -25.66
N ASN A 41 8.15 23.88 -25.84
CA ASN A 41 9.29 22.95 -26.04
C ASN A 41 10.30 22.80 -24.89
N ASN A 42 9.87 22.57 -23.65
CA ASN A 42 10.79 22.24 -22.54
C ASN A 42 10.42 20.93 -21.82
N ALA A 43 10.40 19.82 -22.55
CA ALA A 43 10.37 18.50 -21.93
C ALA A 43 11.80 18.00 -21.66
N ILE A 44 12.02 17.40 -20.49
CA ILE A 44 13.25 16.64 -20.23
C ILE A 44 13.04 15.23 -20.76
N LEU A 45 13.90 14.80 -21.69
CA LEU A 45 13.94 13.45 -22.24
C LEU A 45 15.22 12.78 -21.76
N TRP A 46 15.08 11.70 -21.00
CA TRP A 46 16.19 10.97 -20.38
C TRP A 46 16.20 9.51 -20.83
N PRO A 47 17.37 8.86 -21.06
CA PRO A 47 18.74 9.29 -20.71
C PRO A 47 19.38 10.34 -21.60
N SER A 48 19.31 10.12 -22.90
CA SER A 48 19.65 11.06 -23.96
C SER A 48 18.52 11.02 -24.98
N LEU A 49 18.44 12.01 -25.86
CA LEU A 49 17.37 12.08 -26.86
C LEU A 49 17.32 10.81 -27.73
N GLU A 50 18.48 10.32 -28.15
CA GLU A 50 18.63 9.13 -29.01
C GLU A 50 18.22 7.84 -28.29
N ILE A 51 18.75 7.62 -27.08
CA ILE A 51 18.41 6.42 -26.29
C ILE A 51 16.93 6.44 -25.87
N PHE A 52 16.41 7.62 -25.51
CA PHE A 52 14.99 7.81 -25.24
C PHE A 52 14.14 7.42 -26.44
N ALA A 53 14.47 7.93 -27.64
CA ALA A 53 13.74 7.61 -28.87
C ALA A 53 13.78 6.11 -29.20
N GLN A 54 14.95 5.47 -29.05
CA GLN A 54 15.10 4.03 -29.25
C GLN A 54 14.21 3.23 -28.28
N ARG A 55 14.23 3.58 -26.99
CA ARG A 55 13.40 2.93 -25.97
C ARG A 55 11.91 3.18 -26.20
N LEU A 56 11.55 4.39 -26.63
CA LEU A 56 10.18 4.74 -26.96
C LEU A 56 9.68 3.97 -28.18
N HIS A 57 10.50 3.81 -29.22
CA HIS A 57 10.15 3.00 -30.39
C HIS A 57 9.89 1.55 -29.98
N LYS A 58 10.81 0.93 -29.24
CA LYS A 58 10.62 -0.43 -28.69
C LYS A 58 9.35 -0.54 -27.85
N PHE A 59 9.02 0.49 -27.07
CA PHE A 59 7.77 0.52 -26.31
C PHE A 59 6.54 0.63 -27.22
N LEU A 60 6.60 1.42 -28.28
CA LEU A 60 5.51 1.61 -29.22
C LEU A 60 5.29 0.41 -30.17
N ASP A 61 6.32 -0.42 -30.35
CA ASP A 61 6.26 -1.67 -31.11
C ASP A 61 5.30 -2.71 -30.48
N PHE A 62 5.07 -2.65 -29.15
CA PHE A 62 4.06 -3.48 -28.48
C PHE A 62 2.65 -3.04 -28.85
N SER A 63 1.70 -3.99 -28.96
CA SER A 63 0.30 -3.64 -29.23
C SER A 63 -0.33 -2.81 -28.10
N ASN A 64 -1.38 -2.05 -28.41
CA ASN A 64 -2.07 -1.24 -27.41
C ASN A 64 -2.57 -2.08 -26.21
N LEU A 65 -3.09 -3.28 -26.48
CA LEU A 65 -3.59 -4.21 -25.46
C LEU A 65 -2.48 -4.69 -24.51
N GLU A 66 -1.32 -5.05 -25.04
CA GLU A 66 -0.16 -5.48 -24.24
C GLU A 66 0.33 -4.36 -23.32
N ARG A 67 0.42 -3.14 -23.86
CA ARG A 67 0.79 -1.96 -23.07
C ARG A 67 -0.24 -1.66 -21.99
N ALA A 68 -1.52 -1.62 -22.33
CA ALA A 68 -2.60 -1.30 -21.40
C ALA A 68 -2.67 -2.29 -20.23
N LYS A 69 -2.38 -3.58 -20.48
CA LYS A 69 -2.37 -4.62 -19.43
C LYS A 69 -1.31 -4.39 -18.35
N LYS A 70 -0.17 -3.77 -18.70
CA LYS A 70 0.96 -3.53 -17.78
C LYS A 70 1.12 -2.06 -17.40
N MET A 71 0.33 -1.18 -17.98
CA MET A 71 0.37 0.26 -17.72
C MET A 71 -0.20 0.58 -16.33
N VAL A 72 0.54 1.38 -15.57
CA VAL A 72 0.11 1.89 -14.27
C VAL A 72 -0.10 3.39 -14.39
N LEU A 73 -1.33 3.84 -14.15
CA LEU A 73 -1.67 5.25 -14.01
C LEU A 73 -1.45 5.68 -12.57
N HIS A 74 -0.90 6.88 -12.37
CA HIS A 74 -0.60 7.38 -11.03
C HIS A 74 -1.86 7.51 -10.17
N GLU A 75 -2.95 8.04 -10.73
CA GLU A 75 -4.25 8.14 -10.06
C GLU A 75 -4.75 6.77 -9.58
N LYS A 76 -4.83 5.79 -10.50
CA LYS A 76 -5.22 4.42 -10.16
C LYS A 76 -4.31 3.79 -9.11
N TYR A 77 -3.01 4.08 -9.15
CA TYR A 77 -2.07 3.60 -8.14
C TYR A 77 -2.36 4.20 -6.76
N LEU A 78 -2.63 5.50 -6.69
CA LEU A 78 -3.01 6.17 -5.44
C LEU A 78 -4.33 5.63 -4.90
N ASP A 79 -5.34 5.47 -5.75
CA ASP A 79 -6.63 4.88 -5.35
C ASP A 79 -6.44 3.47 -4.79
N GLN A 80 -5.65 2.63 -5.46
CA GLN A 80 -5.34 1.28 -4.99
C GLN A 80 -4.62 1.28 -3.64
N MET A 81 -3.69 2.23 -3.40
CA MET A 81 -3.04 2.35 -2.10
C MET A 81 -4.03 2.76 -1.01
N ILE A 82 -4.85 3.77 -1.28
CA ILE A 82 -5.88 4.25 -0.34
C ILE A 82 -6.85 3.12 0.00
N SER A 83 -7.34 2.38 -1.00
CA SER A 83 -8.23 1.23 -0.78
C SER A 83 -7.56 0.16 0.08
N LYS A 84 -6.29 -0.19 -0.19
CA LYS A 84 -5.56 -1.18 0.61
C LYS A 84 -5.40 -0.75 2.06
N ASP A 85 -5.03 0.51 2.29
CA ASP A 85 -4.87 1.05 3.64
C ASP A 85 -6.22 1.10 4.38
N THR A 86 -7.29 1.47 3.67
CA THR A 86 -8.67 1.48 4.21
C THR A 86 -9.13 0.07 4.58
N ASP A 87 -8.91 -0.92 3.71
CA ASP A 87 -9.26 -2.32 3.98
C ASP A 87 -8.48 -2.88 5.16
N TYR A 88 -7.19 -2.57 5.24
CA TYR A 88 -6.35 -2.97 6.35
C TYR A 88 -6.84 -2.37 7.67
N PHE A 89 -7.14 -1.07 7.66
CA PHE A 89 -7.70 -0.38 8.82
C PHE A 89 -9.04 -0.99 9.26
N LEU A 90 -9.98 -1.18 8.33
CA LEU A 90 -11.29 -1.75 8.64
C LEU A 90 -11.20 -3.18 9.21
N LYS A 91 -10.35 -4.03 8.63
CA LYS A 91 -10.09 -5.38 9.17
C LYS A 91 -9.50 -5.34 10.57
N SER A 92 -8.57 -4.42 10.83
CA SER A 92 -7.99 -4.24 12.17
C SER A 92 -9.04 -3.76 13.17
N THR A 93 -9.86 -2.78 12.82
CA THR A 93 -10.94 -2.26 13.67
C THR A 93 -11.94 -3.35 14.01
N ASN A 94 -12.45 -4.10 13.01
CA ASN A 94 -13.38 -5.20 13.26
C ASN A 94 -12.77 -6.28 14.17
N ARG A 95 -11.49 -6.61 13.99
CA ARG A 95 -10.80 -7.56 14.89
C ARG A 95 -10.71 -7.04 16.32
N THR A 96 -10.48 -5.74 16.50
CA THR A 96 -10.48 -5.10 17.81
C THR A 96 -11.87 -5.12 18.43
N GLU A 97 -12.89 -4.67 17.70
CA GLU A 97 -14.29 -4.62 18.18
C GLU A 97 -14.80 -6.01 18.58
N VAL A 98 -14.52 -7.05 17.79
CA VAL A 98 -14.89 -8.43 18.13
C VAL A 98 -14.20 -8.90 19.41
N LYS A 99 -12.92 -8.57 19.60
CA LYS A 99 -12.19 -8.92 20.82
C LYS A 99 -12.71 -8.16 22.04
N GLU A 100 -13.01 -6.88 21.89
CA GLU A 100 -13.63 -6.05 22.93
C GLU A 100 -15.00 -6.63 23.33
N SER A 101 -15.86 -6.94 22.37
CA SER A 101 -17.17 -7.56 22.64
C SER A 101 -17.05 -8.93 23.32
N GLN A 102 -16.11 -9.77 22.91
CA GLN A 102 -15.86 -11.07 23.56
C GLN A 102 -15.40 -10.89 25.01
N GLN A 103 -14.50 -9.93 25.25
CA GLN A 103 -14.04 -9.62 26.59
C GLN A 103 -15.19 -9.11 27.47
N LEU A 104 -16.00 -8.17 26.95
CA LEU A 104 -17.16 -7.65 27.66
C LEU A 104 -18.16 -8.75 28.01
N LEU A 105 -18.43 -9.67 27.09
CA LEU A 105 -19.29 -10.83 27.36
C LEU A 105 -18.73 -11.71 28.48
N SER A 106 -17.41 -11.95 28.48
CA SER A 106 -16.75 -12.71 29.53
C SER A 106 -16.84 -12.02 30.89
N GLU A 107 -16.66 -10.69 30.95
CA GLU A 107 -16.80 -9.92 32.18
C GLU A 107 -18.24 -9.97 32.72
N LEU A 108 -19.24 -9.87 31.85
CA LEU A 108 -20.66 -10.01 32.24
C LEU A 108 -20.95 -11.40 32.81
N GLN A 109 -20.40 -12.46 32.21
CA GLN A 109 -20.51 -13.83 32.73
C GLN A 109 -19.84 -14.00 34.11
N GLN A 110 -18.78 -13.24 34.38
CA GLN A 110 -18.08 -13.23 35.67
C GLN A 110 -18.77 -12.38 36.74
N GLY A 111 -19.95 -11.80 36.44
CA GLY A 111 -20.76 -11.07 37.41
C GLY A 111 -20.67 -9.54 37.30
N LYS A 112 -20.01 -9.00 36.28
CA LYS A 112 -20.10 -7.57 35.96
C LYS A 112 -21.53 -7.24 35.55
N HIS A 113 -22.09 -6.17 36.11
CA HIS A 113 -23.46 -5.77 35.79
C HIS A 113 -23.50 -4.89 34.54
N ILE A 114 -24.51 -5.06 33.69
CA ILE A 114 -24.67 -4.30 32.42
C ILE A 114 -24.67 -2.78 32.66
N ASN A 115 -25.21 -2.32 33.80
CA ASN A 115 -25.25 -0.90 34.18
C ASN A 115 -23.86 -0.27 34.38
N GLN A 116 -22.79 -1.07 34.43
CA GLN A 116 -21.41 -0.61 34.58
C GLN A 116 -20.71 -0.42 33.22
N LEU A 117 -21.41 -0.67 32.10
CA LEU A 117 -20.89 -0.46 30.76
C LEU A 117 -21.18 0.97 30.28
N ASP A 118 -20.25 1.54 29.54
CA ASP A 118 -20.49 2.81 28.85
C ASP A 118 -21.32 2.61 27.56
N LEU A 119 -21.76 3.73 26.96
CA LEU A 119 -22.58 3.72 25.75
C LEU A 119 -21.89 3.04 24.56
N TYR A 120 -20.57 3.21 24.43
CA TYR A 120 -19.79 2.61 23.34
C TYR A 120 -19.72 1.10 23.51
N GLN A 121 -19.38 0.62 24.71
CA GLN A 121 -19.34 -0.79 25.07
C GLN A 121 -20.71 -1.47 24.89
N LEU A 122 -21.79 -0.80 25.29
CA LEU A 122 -23.14 -1.30 25.12
C LEU A 122 -23.51 -1.42 23.63
N ASN A 123 -23.11 -0.44 22.81
CA ASN A 123 -23.35 -0.46 21.37
C ASN A 123 -22.51 -1.55 20.65
N CYS A 124 -21.27 -1.78 21.08
CA CYS A 124 -20.44 -2.90 20.62
C CYS A 124 -21.11 -4.24 20.91
N LEU A 125 -21.56 -4.46 22.15
CA LEU A 125 -22.27 -5.68 22.52
C LEU A 125 -23.57 -5.87 21.74
N HIS A 126 -24.37 -4.81 21.61
CA HIS A 126 -25.59 -4.84 20.82
C HIS A 126 -25.31 -5.27 19.37
N SER A 127 -24.32 -4.65 18.73
CA SER A 127 -23.93 -4.96 17.35
C SER A 127 -23.48 -6.41 17.21
N THR A 128 -22.70 -6.94 18.16
CA THR A 128 -22.28 -8.35 18.16
C THR A 128 -23.45 -9.31 18.34
N ILE A 129 -24.42 -9.01 19.22
CA ILE A 129 -25.62 -9.84 19.40
C ILE A 129 -26.45 -9.87 18.11
N VAL A 130 -26.66 -8.72 17.47
CA VAL A 130 -27.37 -8.63 16.18
C VAL A 130 -26.68 -9.49 15.11
N GLU A 131 -25.34 -9.43 15.03
CA GLU A 131 -24.58 -10.23 14.08
C GLU A 131 -24.68 -11.75 14.36
N MET A 132 -24.58 -12.17 15.62
CA MET A 132 -24.75 -13.58 16.00
C MET A 132 -26.15 -14.11 15.66
N LEU A 133 -27.20 -13.34 15.94
CA LEU A 133 -28.58 -13.71 15.58
C LEU A 133 -28.74 -13.87 14.07
N LYS A 134 -28.19 -12.95 13.27
CA LYS A 134 -28.20 -13.03 11.81
C LYS A 134 -27.46 -14.27 11.29
N ASN A 135 -26.34 -14.62 11.91
CA ASN A 135 -25.58 -15.82 11.56
C ASN A 135 -26.36 -17.11 11.87
N LEU A 136 -27.09 -17.17 12.98
CA LEU A 136 -27.97 -18.31 13.30
C LEU A 136 -29.09 -18.45 12.28
N GLN A 137 -29.79 -17.37 11.95
CA GLN A 137 -30.85 -17.38 10.94
C GLN A 137 -30.34 -17.85 9.56
N THR A 138 -29.13 -17.44 9.19
CA THR A 138 -28.52 -17.86 7.92
C THR A 138 -28.24 -19.37 7.91
N ARG A 139 -27.79 -19.94 9.04
CA ARG A 139 -27.56 -21.38 9.18
C ARG A 139 -28.86 -22.18 9.12
N ASP A 140 -29.91 -21.71 9.80
CA ASP A 140 -31.22 -22.37 9.78
C ASP A 140 -31.78 -22.44 8.35
N ASN A 141 -31.65 -21.34 7.59
CA ASN A 141 -32.07 -21.30 6.18
C ASN A 141 -31.25 -22.24 5.29
N GLN A 142 -29.93 -22.34 5.50
CA GLN A 142 -29.06 -23.26 4.77
C GLN A 142 -29.40 -24.72 5.06
N GLN A 143 -29.69 -25.05 6.33
CA GLN A 143 -30.09 -26.40 6.72
C GLN A 143 -31.45 -26.79 6.13
N GLN A 144 -32.41 -25.87 6.06
CA GLN A 144 -33.69 -26.09 5.41
C GLN A 144 -33.55 -26.31 3.89
N GLN A 145 -32.66 -25.58 3.21
CA GLN A 145 -32.36 -25.83 1.78
C GLN A 145 -31.68 -27.17 1.54
N ALA A 146 -30.78 -27.60 2.41
CA ALA A 146 -30.09 -28.90 2.28
C ALA A 146 -31.04 -30.11 2.46
N GLN A 147 -32.13 -29.95 3.24
CA GLN A 147 -33.15 -30.99 3.43
C GLN A 147 -34.16 -31.10 2.28
N LEU A 148 -34.17 -30.16 1.31
CA LEU A 148 -35.06 -30.18 0.14
C LEU A 148 -34.48 -30.86 -1.10
N LEU A 149 -33.21 -31.29 -1.07
CA LEU A 149 -32.63 -32.08 -2.16
C LEU A 149 -33.15 -33.53 -2.08
N PRO A 150 -33.72 -34.10 -3.17
CA PRO A 150 -34.28 -35.44 -3.13
C PRO A 150 -33.21 -36.47 -2.76
N LEU A 151 -33.52 -37.33 -1.77
CA LEU A 151 -32.68 -38.48 -1.44
C LEU A 151 -32.45 -39.35 -2.69
N PRO A 152 -31.20 -39.77 -2.99
CA PRO A 152 -30.94 -40.67 -4.11
C PRO A 152 -31.63 -42.02 -3.85
N PRO A 153 -32.22 -42.66 -4.88
CA PRO A 153 -32.91 -43.93 -4.72
C PRO A 153 -31.93 -45.02 -4.25
N PRO A 154 -32.37 -45.96 -3.38
CA PRO A 154 -31.50 -46.98 -2.83
C PRO A 154 -30.95 -47.89 -3.94
N PRO A 155 -29.68 -48.32 -3.85
CA PRO A 155 -29.06 -49.14 -4.88
C PRO A 155 -29.77 -50.49 -4.99
N LEU A 156 -30.16 -50.86 -6.21
CA LEU A 156 -30.69 -52.18 -6.52
C LEU A 156 -29.59 -53.23 -6.30
N LEU A 157 -29.88 -54.23 -5.47
CA LEU A 157 -29.04 -55.40 -5.25
C LEU A 157 -28.93 -56.19 -6.56
N VAL A 158 -27.75 -56.20 -7.18
CA VAL A 158 -27.40 -57.17 -8.24
C VAL A 158 -26.59 -58.31 -7.63
N PRO A 159 -26.86 -59.59 -7.97
CA PRO A 159 -26.11 -60.71 -7.43
C PRO A 159 -24.72 -60.79 -8.05
N SER A 160 -23.72 -60.96 -7.20
CA SER A 160 -22.32 -61.11 -7.57
C SER A 160 -22.05 -62.50 -8.18
N PRO A 161 -21.41 -62.61 -9.37
CA PRO A 161 -20.78 -63.85 -9.81
C PRO A 161 -19.33 -63.88 -9.33
N GLY A 162 -18.94 -65.02 -8.77
CA GLY A 162 -17.70 -65.22 -8.05
C GLY A 162 -16.43 -65.34 -8.88
N LEU A 163 -15.32 -65.20 -8.13
CA LEU A 163 -14.03 -65.87 -8.24
C LEU A 163 -13.49 -66.16 -9.66
N ALA A 164 -12.66 -65.24 -10.15
CA ALA A 164 -11.47 -65.64 -10.89
C ALA A 164 -10.29 -64.73 -10.52
N THR A 165 -9.22 -65.40 -10.12
CA THR A 165 -7.95 -64.92 -9.59
C THR A 165 -7.00 -64.46 -10.71
N VAL A 166 -6.05 -63.60 -10.35
CA VAL A 166 -4.69 -63.43 -10.95
C VAL A 166 -4.54 -62.51 -12.18
N MET A 167 -3.96 -61.32 -11.98
CA MET A 167 -2.53 -61.03 -12.21
C MET A 167 -2.17 -59.60 -11.81
N GLN A 168 -0.98 -59.47 -11.24
CA GLN A 168 -0.35 -58.26 -10.75
C GLN A 168 0.56 -57.67 -11.83
N GLN A 169 0.48 -56.37 -12.08
CA GLN A 169 1.63 -55.59 -12.55
C GLN A 169 1.52 -54.17 -11.98
N GLN A 170 2.49 -53.85 -11.13
CA GLN A 170 2.80 -52.50 -10.63
C GLN A 170 3.35 -51.64 -11.77
N ILE A 171 3.16 -50.32 -11.71
CA ILE A 171 4.21 -49.28 -11.74
C ILE A 171 3.56 -47.89 -11.93
N GLY A 172 3.61 -47.06 -10.87
CA GLY A 172 4.02 -45.65 -10.92
C GLY A 172 2.98 -44.53 -11.08
N GLY A 173 2.74 -43.77 -9.99
CA GLY A 173 2.83 -42.30 -10.04
C GLY A 173 1.54 -41.48 -9.86
N ASP A 174 0.93 -41.53 -8.68
CA ASP A 174 0.77 -40.42 -7.71
C ASP A 174 1.26 -39.04 -8.23
N ASP A 175 0.46 -37.97 -8.31
CA ASP A 175 -0.15 -37.27 -7.19
C ASP A 175 -1.47 -36.53 -7.55
N GLN A 176 -2.54 -36.85 -6.83
CA GLN A 176 -3.56 -35.86 -6.44
C GLN A 176 -3.16 -35.30 -5.09
N PHE A 177 -3.01 -33.97 -4.97
CA PHE A 177 -2.92 -33.32 -3.66
C PHE A 177 -4.20 -32.53 -3.36
N ILE A 178 -4.84 -32.98 -2.29
CA ILE A 178 -5.98 -32.40 -1.58
C ILE A 178 -5.54 -31.15 -0.83
N GLY A 179 -6.48 -30.22 -0.60
CA GLY A 179 -6.55 -29.58 0.72
C GLY A 179 -6.68 -28.07 0.72
N ASN A 180 -7.91 -27.62 0.93
CA ASN A 180 -8.16 -26.42 1.72
C ASN A 180 -7.45 -26.59 3.09
N MET A 181 -6.58 -25.65 3.44
CA MET A 181 -6.18 -25.42 4.82
C MET A 181 -5.98 -23.93 5.02
N LEU A 182 -6.95 -23.32 5.72
CA LEU A 182 -6.76 -22.09 6.48
C LEU A 182 -5.65 -22.36 7.49
N GLU A 183 -4.44 -21.92 7.18
CA GLU A 183 -3.38 -21.80 8.16
C GLU A 183 -3.30 -20.34 8.60
N GLU A 184 -3.76 -20.10 9.83
CA GLU A 184 -3.39 -18.91 10.59
C GLU A 184 -1.87 -18.79 10.63
N ARG A 185 -1.36 -17.66 10.13
CA ARG A 185 -0.02 -17.20 10.50
C ARG A 185 -0.15 -15.85 11.18
N ASP A 186 0.16 -15.89 12.46
CA ASP A 186 0.56 -14.76 13.29
C ASP A 186 1.63 -13.94 12.54
N ILE A 187 1.28 -12.70 12.18
CA ILE A 187 2.24 -11.69 11.72
C ILE A 187 2.22 -10.57 12.74
N THR A 188 2.62 -10.88 13.97
CA THR A 188 3.14 -9.87 14.88
C THR A 188 4.64 -9.69 14.63
N ARG A 189 5.01 -8.94 13.59
CA ARG A 189 6.36 -8.36 13.49
C ARG A 189 6.31 -7.02 12.77
N VAL A 190 6.21 -5.97 13.57
CA VAL A 190 6.39 -4.58 13.16
C VAL A 190 7.89 -4.34 12.87
N PRO A 191 8.29 -3.88 11.68
CA PRO A 191 9.62 -3.31 11.50
C PRO A 191 9.65 -1.91 12.12
N GLY A 192 10.57 -1.74 13.07
CA GLY A 192 10.68 -0.59 13.94
C GLY A 192 10.74 0.77 13.22
N VAL A 193 10.04 1.73 13.83
CA VAL A 193 10.34 3.15 13.74
C VAL A 193 11.77 3.36 14.22
N SER A 194 12.68 3.72 13.31
CA SER A 194 14.00 4.21 13.68
C SER A 194 13.84 5.59 14.32
N LYS A 195 13.77 5.63 15.65
CA LYS A 195 14.02 6.83 16.45
C LYS A 195 15.52 7.11 16.39
N ASN A 196 15.94 8.12 15.63
CA ASN A 196 17.25 8.72 15.86
C ASN A 196 17.10 9.72 17.01
N VAL A 197 17.43 9.23 18.19
CA VAL A 197 17.88 10.04 19.33
C VAL A 197 19.22 10.63 18.94
N GLY A 198 19.30 11.95 18.95
CA GLY A 198 20.55 12.71 18.99
C GLY A 198 20.49 13.59 20.22
N ASP A 199 21.21 13.18 21.26
CA ASP A 199 21.33 13.89 22.53
C ASP A 199 22.05 15.23 22.38
N VAL A 200 21.42 16.24 22.99
CA VAL A 200 21.93 17.31 23.86
C VAL A 200 23.36 17.82 23.63
N ALA A 201 23.45 19.13 23.36
CA ALA A 201 24.39 20.02 24.05
C ALA A 201 23.73 21.37 24.33
N HIS A 202 23.37 21.57 25.60
CA HIS A 202 23.01 22.84 26.19
C HIS A 202 24.32 23.49 26.65
N SER A 203 24.64 24.71 26.19
CA SER A 203 25.60 25.56 26.89
C SER A 203 25.23 27.03 26.78
N THR A 204 25.20 27.63 27.96
CA THR A 204 24.76 28.95 28.36
C THR A 204 25.80 30.04 28.10
N GLY A 205 25.31 31.26 27.81
CA GLY A 205 25.76 32.52 28.40
C GLY A 205 27.02 33.19 27.87
N GLY A 206 27.00 34.53 27.77
CA GLY A 206 28.21 35.35 27.77
C GLY A 206 28.15 36.63 26.93
N GLU A 207 28.00 37.76 27.60
CA GLU A 207 27.92 39.14 27.08
C GLU A 207 29.25 39.75 26.57
N ASN A 208 29.10 40.91 25.91
CA ASN A 208 29.95 42.11 25.90
C ASN A 208 31.16 42.23 24.95
N GLY A 209 31.28 43.42 24.33
CA GLY A 209 32.59 44.00 24.01
C GLY A 209 32.67 44.90 22.77
N ARG A 210 32.79 46.20 22.98
CA ARG A 210 33.00 47.30 22.01
C ARG A 210 34.37 47.23 21.30
N GLY A 211 34.48 47.88 20.13
CA GLY A 211 35.79 48.30 19.58
C GLY A 211 35.72 49.02 18.23
N SER A 212 35.94 50.34 18.26
CA SER A 212 35.98 51.29 17.13
C SER A 212 37.26 51.22 16.28
N GLN A 213 37.19 51.68 15.01
CA GLN A 213 38.17 52.53 14.28
C GLN A 213 37.71 52.73 12.81
N MET A 214 37.26 53.93 12.40
CA MET A 214 37.98 55.07 11.78
C MET A 214 38.58 54.84 10.37
N LEU A 215 37.86 55.35 9.34
CA LEU A 215 38.20 56.32 8.24
C LEU A 215 39.64 56.45 7.69
N PRO A 216 39.93 57.16 6.54
CA PRO A 216 39.06 57.94 5.62
C PRO A 216 39.33 57.76 4.09
N GLY A 217 38.52 58.46 3.27
CA GLY A 217 39.06 59.26 2.16
C GLY A 217 38.61 58.91 0.74
N GLY A 218 38.03 59.89 0.03
CA GLY A 218 37.84 59.82 -1.42
C GLY A 218 36.73 60.71 -1.96
N THR A 219 37.03 61.99 -2.14
CA THR A 219 36.22 62.98 -2.86
C THR A 219 36.13 62.63 -4.35
N SER A 220 35.05 63.01 -5.04
CA SER A 220 35.12 63.86 -6.25
C SER A 220 33.75 64.02 -6.93
N SER A 221 33.53 65.25 -7.36
CA SER A 221 32.33 65.86 -7.92
C SER A 221 32.20 65.65 -9.43
N ARG A 222 30.96 65.64 -9.96
CA ARG A 222 30.51 66.14 -11.28
C ARG A 222 29.16 65.50 -11.61
N SER A 223 28.23 66.07 -12.38
CA SER A 223 27.92 67.42 -12.84
C SER A 223 26.68 67.23 -13.74
N ASN A 224 25.63 67.99 -13.46
CA ASN A 224 24.68 68.65 -14.36
C ASN A 224 24.05 67.93 -15.59
N ASN A 225 22.73 68.13 -15.63
CA ASN A 225 21.88 68.59 -16.73
C ASN A 225 21.26 67.58 -17.70
N ASP A 226 19.93 67.55 -17.64
CA ASP A 226 18.94 67.86 -18.68
C ASP A 226 19.25 67.43 -20.13
N VAL A 227 18.26 66.79 -20.77
CA VAL A 227 17.47 67.35 -21.89
C VAL A 227 16.50 66.32 -22.49
N ALA A 228 15.29 66.82 -22.79
CA ALA A 228 14.28 66.38 -23.79
C ALA A 228 13.59 65.00 -23.59
N SER A 229 12.27 64.86 -23.74
CA SER A 229 11.19 65.71 -24.28
C SER A 229 9.86 65.30 -23.67
#